data_AF-A0A6M0AU24-F1
#
_entry.id   AF-A0A6M0AU24-F1
#
_cell.length_a   1.000
_cell.length_b   1.000
_cell.length_c   1.000
_cell.angle_alpha   90.00
_cell.angle_beta   90.00
_cell.angle_gamma   90.00
#
_symmetry.space_group_name_H-M   'P 1'
#
loop_
_entity.id
_entity.type
_entity.pdbx_description
1 polymer ?
#
loop_
_entity_poly.entity_id
_entity_poly.type
_entity_poly.pdbx_seq_one_letter_code
_entity_poly.pdbx_strand_id
1 'polypeptide(L)' 'ISSSWEMIFKNTQYLEIEPEIIATEVRETIAYVVVLEKVLQVSKGRRIEAESIATNMFELMAGSWYLVHHHGSPLMG' A
#
# COMPACT_ATOMS: atom_id res chain seq x y z
N ILE A 1 -4.47 -0.31 13.06
CA ILE A 1 -4.25 -0.20 11.59
C ILE A 1 -5.52 0.27 10.89
N SER A 2 -6.68 -0.40 11.07
CA SER A 2 -7.95 -0.04 10.42
C SER A 2 -8.36 1.43 10.58
N SER A 3 -8.26 2.00 11.79
CA SER A 3 -8.65 3.39 12.05
C SER A 3 -7.89 4.42 11.22
N SER A 4 -6.61 4.18 10.89
CA SER A 4 -5.83 5.05 10.01
C SER A 4 -6.37 5.01 8.57
N TRP A 5 -6.63 3.81 8.06
CA TRP A 5 -7.23 3.62 6.73
C TRP A 5 -8.62 4.22 6.62
N GLU A 6 -9.46 4.05 7.65
CA GLU A 6 -10.77 4.69 7.71
C GLU A 6 -10.67 6.22 7.60
N MET A 7 -9.70 6.84 8.29
CA MET A 7 -9.48 8.28 8.17
C MET A 7 -9.00 8.68 6.77
N ILE A 8 -8.09 7.92 6.16
CA ILE A 8 -7.61 8.18 4.80
C ILE A 8 -8.80 8.16 3.82
N PHE A 9 -9.62 7.10 3.86
CA PHE A 9 -10.78 6.96 2.98
C PHE A 9 -11.85 8.03 3.23
N LYS A 10 -12.15 8.37 4.49
CA LYS A 10 -13.11 9.44 4.82
C LYS A 10 -12.68 10.82 4.30
N ASN A 11 -11.37 11.07 4.24
CA ASN A 11 -10.82 12.39 3.88
C ASN A 11 -10.34 12.49 2.43
N THR A 12 -10.53 11.44 1.63
CA THR A 12 -10.02 11.35 0.25
C THR A 12 -11.18 11.07 -0.70
N GLN A 13 -11.40 11.96 -1.66
CA GLN A 13 -12.51 11.82 -2.63
C GLN A 13 -12.15 10.83 -3.74
N TYR A 14 -10.87 10.78 -4.10
CA TYR A 14 -10.32 9.84 -5.07
C TYR A 14 -8.94 9.40 -4.61
N LEU A 15 -8.70 8.10 -4.59
CA LEU A 15 -7.40 7.50 -4.32
C LEU A 15 -7.14 6.46 -5.39
N GLU A 16 -6.05 6.62 -6.11
CA GLU A 16 -5.53 5.64 -7.06
C GLU A 16 -4.09 5.34 -6.69
N ILE A 17 -3.75 4.05 -6.73
CA ILE A 17 -2.42 3.55 -6.46
C ILE A 17 -2.06 2.67 -7.63
N GLU A 18 -1.01 3.02 -8.35
CA GLU A 18 -0.41 2.18 -9.38
C GLU A 18 0.83 1.48 -8.79
N PRO A 19 0.71 0.20 -8.39
CA PRO A 19 1.85 -0.55 -7.86
C PRO A 19 2.69 -1.13 -9.01
N GLU A 20 4.00 -0.89 -8.95
CA GLU A 20 5.01 -1.58 -9.73
C GLU A 20 5.77 -2.54 -8.83
N ILE A 21 5.76 -3.83 -9.16
CA ILE A 21 6.42 -4.87 -8.35
C ILE A 21 7.93 -4.76 -8.51
N ILE A 22 8.63 -4.46 -7.42
CA ILE A 22 10.09 -4.45 -7.34
C ILE A 22 10.61 -5.84 -6.98
N ALA A 23 10.01 -6.48 -5.98
CA ALA A 23 10.44 -7.80 -5.52
C ALA A 23 9.28 -8.58 -4.89
N THR A 24 9.34 -9.90 -5.03
CA THR A 24 8.43 -10.84 -4.35
C THR A 24 9.23 -12.00 -3.78
N GLU A 25 8.89 -12.43 -2.57
CA GLU A 25 9.49 -13.59 -1.94
C GLU A 25 8.44 -14.32 -1.10
N VAL A 26 8.37 -15.65 -1.24
CA VAL A 26 7.51 -16.50 -0.42
C VAL A 26 8.38 -17.45 0.39
N ARG A 27 8.18 -17.46 1.70
CA ARG A 27 8.82 -18.37 2.66
C ARG A 27 7.74 -19.02 3.51
N GLU A 28 7.51 -20.31 3.26
CA GLU A 28 6.46 -21.10 3.93
C GLU A 28 5.09 -20.42 3.81
N THR A 29 4.55 -19.91 4.91
CA THR A 29 3.27 -19.22 5.00
C THR A 29 3.39 -17.71 5.02
N ILE A 30 4.58 -17.14 4.78
CA ILE A 30 4.83 -15.70 4.74
C ILE A 30 5.25 -15.27 3.34
N ALA A 31 4.68 -14.18 2.84
CA ALA A 31 5.12 -13.53 1.60
C ALA A 31 5.50 -12.07 1.84
N TYR A 32 6.57 -11.63 1.19
CA TYR A 32 7.02 -10.24 1.14
C TYR A 32 6.85 -9.73 -0.28
N VAL A 33 6.19 -8.58 -0.44
CA VAL A 33 6.00 -7.92 -1.73
C VAL A 33 6.45 -6.47 -1.58
N VAL A 34 7.52 -6.12 -2.26
CA VAL A 34 8.04 -4.75 -2.31
C VAL A 34 7.57 -4.11 -3.60
N VAL A 35 6.93 -2.94 -3.50
CA VAL A 35 6.38 -2.19 -4.62
C VAL A 35 6.87 -0.74 -4.61
N LEU A 36 7.03 -0.18 -5.80
CA LEU A 36 6.92 1.27 -6.01
C LEU A 36 5.45 1.59 -6.18
N GLU A 37 4.93 2.55 -5.44
CA GLU A 37 3.54 3.00 -5.49
C GLU A 37 3.53 4.41 -6.06
N LYS A 38 2.89 4.60 -7.22
CA LYS A 38 2.49 5.93 -7.68
C LYS A 38 1.10 6.21 -7.13
N VAL A 39 1.01 7.17 -6.23
CA VAL A 39 -0.21 7.49 -5.50
C VAL A 39 -0.78 8.79 -6.03
N LEU A 40 -1.97 8.70 -6.60
CA LEU A 40 -2.78 9.85 -7.00
C LEU A 40 -3.90 10.04 -5.99
N GLN A 41 -3.94 11.21 -5.36
CA GLN A 41 -4.95 11.58 -4.38
C GLN A 41 -5.69 12.85 -4.82
N VAL A 42 -7.03 12.82 -4.74
CA VAL A 42 -7.87 14.03 -4.82
C VAL A 42 -8.58 14.26 -3.49
N SER A 43 -8.37 15.43 -2.89
CA SER A 43 -9.08 15.85 -1.68
C SER A 43 -9.37 17.35 -1.73
N LYS A 44 -10.61 17.74 -1.42
CA LYS A 44 -11.07 19.15 -1.42
C LYS A 44 -10.73 19.90 -2.72
N GLY A 45 -10.84 19.22 -3.86
CA GLY A 45 -10.51 19.78 -5.19
C GLY A 45 -9.02 19.92 -5.49
N ARG A 46 -8.12 19.48 -4.60
CA ARG A 46 -6.67 19.43 -4.85
C ARG A 46 -6.27 18.05 -5.29
N ARG A 47 -5.48 17.98 -6.37
CA ARG A 47 -4.86 16.78 -6.92
C ARG A 47 -3.39 16.74 -6.49
N ILE A 48 -2.97 15.63 -5.88
CA ILE A 48 -1.60 15.40 -5.42
C ILE A 48 -1.14 14.07 -6.01
N GLU A 49 0.06 14.06 -6.59
CA GLU A 49 0.77 12.85 -7.00
C GLU A 49 2.02 12.71 -6.15
N ALA A 50 2.28 11.50 -5.67
CA ALA A 50 3.48 11.18 -4.90
C ALA A 50 3.93 9.75 -5.20
N GLU A 51 5.22 9.49 -5.01
CA GLU A 51 5.78 8.14 -5.09
C GLU A 51 6.21 7.64 -3.71
N SER A 52 5.93 6.37 -3.41
CA SER A 52 6.41 5.68 -2.21
C SER A 52 6.96 4.31 -2.57
N ILE A 53 7.89 3.81 -1.76
CA ILE A 53 8.19 2.37 -1.73
C ILE A 53 7.45 1.76 -0.55
N ALA A 54 6.74 0.67 -0.80
CA ALA A 54 6.06 -0.09 0.25
C ALA A 54 6.54 -1.53 0.34
N THR A 55 6.71 -1.99 1.58
CA THR A 55 6.88 -3.41 1.90
C THR A 55 5.57 -3.94 2.46
N ASN A 56 4.98 -4.90 1.75
CA ASN A 56 3.76 -5.59 2.16
C ASN A 56 4.11 -7.01 2.61
N MET A 57 3.68 -7.40 3.80
CA MET A 57 3.80 -8.77 4.27
C MET A 57 2.44 -9.43 4.32
N PHE A 58 2.37 -10.65 3.79
CA PHE A 58 1.17 -11.47 3.81
C PHE A 58 1.40 -12.76 4.57
N GLU A 59 0.38 -13.24 5.27
CA GLU A 59 0.34 -14.56 5.90
C GLU A 59 -0.70 -15.44 5.20
N LEU A 60 -0.32 -16.67 4.86
CA LEU A 60 -1.19 -17.69 4.27
C LEU A 60 -1.95 -18.42 5.37
N MET A 61 -3.25 -18.19 5.45
CA MET A 61 -4.14 -18.85 6.41
C MET A 61 -5.33 -19.46 5.67
N ALA A 62 -5.63 -20.72 5.95
CA ALA A 62 -6.76 -21.45 5.33
C ALA A 62 -6.81 -21.32 3.78
N GLY A 63 -5.65 -21.29 3.13
CA GLY A 63 -5.53 -21.19 1.66
C GLY A 63 -5.68 -19.78 1.09
N SER A 64 -5.75 -18.73 1.92
CA SER A 64 -5.85 -17.33 1.50
C SER A 64 -4.72 -16.49 2.09
N TRP A 65 -4.22 -15.54 1.30
CA TRP A 65 -3.21 -14.57 1.75
C TRP A 65 -3.88 -13.37 2.41
N TYR A 66 -3.41 -12.99 3.60
CA TYR A 66 -3.90 -11.85 4.36
C TYR A 66 -2.77 -10.85 4.58
N LEU A 67 -3.03 -9.57 4.34
CA LEU A 67 -2.07 -8.51 4.64
C LEU A 67 -1.91 -8.37 6.15
N VAL A 68 -0.73 -8.72 6.68
CA VAL A 68 -0.41 -8.64 8.11
C VAL A 68 0.47 -7.43 8.44
N HIS A 69 1.16 -6.88 7.44
CA HIS A 69 1.95 -5.66 7.59
C HIS A 69 1.98 -4.87 6.27
N HIS A 70 1.90 -3.55 6.39
CA HIS A 70 2.15 -2.61 5.30
C HIS A 70 2.98 -1.45 5.84
N HIS A 71 4.10 -1.17 5.19
CA HIS A 71 4.94 -0.03 5.50
C HIS A 71 5.32 0.69 4.19
N GLY A 72 4.65 1.80 3.91
CA GLY A 72 4.99 2.72 2.83
C GLY A 72 5.90 3.85 3.32
N SER A 73 6.97 4.13 2.59
CA SER A 73 7.85 5.29 2.81
C SER A 73 7.89 6.15 1.54
N PRO A 74 7.63 7.46 1.63
CA PRO A 74 7.72 8.34 0.47
C PRO A 74 9.14 8.37 -0.06
N LEU A 75 9.27 8.33 -1.39
CA LEU A 75 10.52 8.70 -2.04
C LEU A 75 10.65 10.22 -1.90
N MET A 76 11.79 10.69 -1.37
CA MET A 76 12.02 12.12 -1.21
C MET A 76 11.86 12.82 -2.56
N GLY A 77 10.92 13.77 -2.63
CA GLY A 77 10.84 14.81 -3.65
C GLY A 77 11.37 16.13 -3.11
#